data_AF-A0A1I6CCS9-F1
#
_entry.id   AF-A0A1I6CCS9-F1
#
_cell.length_a   1.000
_cell.length_b   1.000
_cell.length_c   1.000
_cell.angle_alpha   90.00
_cell.angle_beta   90.00
_cell.angle_gamma   90.00
#
_symmetry.space_group_name_H-M   'P 1'
#
loop_
_entity.id
_entity.type
_entity.pdbx_description
1 polymer ?
#
loop_
_entity_poly.entity_id
_entity_poly.type
_entity_poly.pdbx_seq_one_letter_code
_entity_poly.pdbx_strand_id
1 'polypeptide(L)' 'MITKSQQLLNGWTLIMHKSYRVFADKNSYIVVDHENDVLMAFTLQEQEVEILKGSWCQSKINTAFKTIKILNDPEEMHGP' A
#
# COMPACT_ATOMS: atom_id res chain seq x y z
N MET A 1 11.50 -9.09 -6.60
CA MET A 1 10.23 -8.34 -6.55
C MET A 1 9.29 -8.58 -7.75
N ILE A 2 8.19 -9.33 -7.56
CA ILE A 2 7.05 -9.35 -8.52
C ILE A 2 5.90 -8.53 -7.92
N THR A 3 5.52 -7.43 -8.57
CA THR A 3 4.46 -6.54 -8.07
C THR A 3 3.13 -6.74 -8.79
N LYS A 4 2.04 -6.34 -8.14
CA LYS A 4 0.71 -6.19 -8.72
C LYS A 4 0.20 -4.76 -8.54
N SER A 5 -0.74 -4.36 -9.38
CA SER A 5 -1.41 -3.06 -9.32
C SER A 5 -2.89 -3.26 -8.99
N GLN A 6 -3.42 -2.39 -8.14
CA GLN A 6 -4.82 -2.39 -7.74
C GLN A 6 -5.38 -0.97 -7.87
N GLN A 7 -6.49 -0.82 -8.61
CA GLN A 7 -7.22 0.43 -8.68
C GLN A 7 -7.98 0.65 -7.37
N LEU A 8 -7.91 1.89 -6.86
CA LEU A 8 -8.57 2.36 -5.65
C LEU A 8 -9.53 3.50 -5.98
N LEU A 9 -10.19 4.04 -4.97
CA LEU A 9 -11.12 5.17 -5.12
C LEU A 9 -10.42 6.42 -5.69
N ASN A 10 -11.19 7.32 -6.31
CA ASN A 10 -10.74 8.62 -6.83
C ASN A 10 -9.62 8.55 -7.90
N GLY A 11 -9.51 7.43 -8.61
CA GLY A 11 -8.50 7.20 -9.63
C GLY A 11 -7.11 6.90 -9.07
N TRP A 12 -7.01 6.56 -7.77
CA TRP A 12 -5.75 6.16 -7.19
C TRP A 12 -5.36 4.74 -7.59
N THR A 13 -4.05 4.50 -7.73
CA THR A 13 -3.49 3.17 -7.98
C THR A 13 -2.53 2.79 -6.86
N LEU A 14 -2.71 1.61 -6.27
CA LEU A 14 -1.76 0.99 -5.35
C LEU A 14 -0.93 -0.07 -6.06
N ILE A 15 0.40 0.06 -5.95
CA ILE A 15 1.38 -0.88 -6.48
C ILE A 15 2.11 -1.52 -5.29
N MET A 16 2.12 -2.84 -5.23
CA MET A 16 2.65 -3.58 -4.07
C MET A 16 3.12 -4.98 -4.49
N HIS A 17 3.82 -5.70 -3.60
CA HIS A 17 4.20 -7.08 -3.85
C HIS A 17 2.97 -7.98 -4.07
N LYS A 18 3.08 -8.99 -4.95
CA LYS A 18 1.94 -9.86 -5.32
C LYS A 18 1.32 -10.61 -4.13
N SER A 19 2.12 -10.93 -3.11
CA SER A 19 1.68 -11.69 -1.93
C SER A 19 0.87 -10.84 -0.94
N TYR A 20 0.97 -9.51 -1.00
CA TYR A 20 0.24 -8.64 -0.08
C TYR A 20 -1.24 -8.63 -0.39
N ARG A 21 -2.07 -8.47 0.63
CA ARG A 21 -3.53 -8.39 0.50
C ARG A 21 -4.00 -7.00 0.92
N VAL A 22 -5.09 -6.57 0.31
CA VAL A 22 -5.71 -5.28 0.60
C VAL A 22 -7.14 -5.51 1.04
N PHE A 23 -7.46 -4.96 2.20
CA PHE A 23 -8.82 -4.82 2.68
C PHE A 23 -9.26 -3.37 2.50
N ALA A 24 -10.47 -3.16 2.01
CA ALA A 24 -11.02 -1.84 1.72
C ALA A 24 -12.35 -1.65 2.43
N ASP A 25 -12.55 -0.49 3.03
CA ASP A 25 -13.84 0.01 3.50
C ASP A 25 -14.01 1.46 3.06
N LYS A 26 -14.90 1.70 2.09
CA LYS A 26 -15.10 3.00 1.42
C LYS A 26 -13.80 3.57 0.88
N ASN A 27 -13.24 4.58 1.55
CA ASN A 27 -12.00 5.25 1.19
C ASN A 27 -10.83 4.89 2.12
N SER A 28 -11.01 3.93 3.03
CA SER A 28 -10.00 3.43 3.96
C SER A 28 -9.47 2.08 3.49
N TYR A 29 -8.15 1.89 3.59
CA TYR A 29 -7.45 0.72 3.08
C TYR A 29 -6.46 0.20 4.10
N ILE A 30 -6.36 -1.12 4.21
CA ILE A 30 -5.36 -1.83 5.01
C ILE A 30 -4.62 -2.79 4.09
N VAL A 31 -3.29 -2.64 4.04
CA VAL A 31 -2.38 -3.57 3.37
C VAL A 31 -1.80 -4.49 4.43
N VAL A 32 -1.97 -5.79 4.21
CA VAL A 32 -1.35 -6.84 5.05
C VAL A 32 -0.39 -7.67 4.22
N ASP A 33 0.63 -8.19 4.89
CA ASP A 33 1.58 -9.11 4.28
C ASP A 33 1.09 -10.57 4.26
N HIS A 34 2.04 -11.47 4.02
CA HIS A 34 1.81 -12.91 3.94
C HIS A 34 1.61 -13.56 5.33
N GLU A 35 2.06 -12.92 6.41
CA GLU A 35 1.91 -13.36 7.80
C GLU A 35 0.66 -12.76 8.46
N ASN A 36 -0.07 -11.91 7.74
CA ASN A 36 -1.23 -11.13 8.18
C ASN A 36 -0.85 -9.91 9.04
N ASP A 37 0.41 -9.49 9.02
CA ASP A 37 0.84 -8.27 9.68
C ASP A 37 0.46 -7.04 8.85
N VAL A 38 -0.01 -6.00 9.54
CA VAL A 38 -0.43 -4.75 8.91
C VAL A 38 0.81 -3.93 8.54
N LEU A 39 1.12 -3.89 7.25
CA LEU A 39 2.16 -3.06 6.65
C LEU A 39 1.78 -1.57 6.68
N MET A 40 0.60 -1.24 6.17
CA MET A 40 0.14 0.14 6.02
C MET A 40 -1.37 0.22 6.14
N ALA A 41 -1.87 1.25 6.82
CA ALA A 41 -3.26 1.65 6.77
C ALA A 41 -3.33 3.12 6.33
N PHE A 42 -4.23 3.43 5.41
CA PHE A 42 -4.35 4.78 4.85
C PHE A 42 -5.78 5.08 4.41
N THR A 43 -6.11 6.37 4.33
CA THR A 43 -7.35 6.85 3.70
C THR A 43 -7.03 7.65 2.44
N LEU A 44 -7.95 7.64 1.49
CA LEU A 44 -7.86 8.40 0.26
C LEU A 44 -8.92 9.49 0.20
N GLN A 45 -8.50 10.66 -0.27
CA GLN A 45 -9.37 11.72 -0.75
C GLN A 45 -9.11 11.94 -2.25
N GLU A 46 -9.71 12.98 -2.84
CA GLU A 46 -9.57 13.21 -4.26
C GLU A 46 -8.11 13.52 -4.65
N GLN A 47 -7.41 14.34 -3.87
CA GLN A 47 -6.03 14.77 -4.16
C GLN A 47 -5.04 14.45 -3.03
N GLU A 48 -5.52 13.82 -1.96
CA GLU A 48 -4.73 13.59 -0.75
C GLU A 48 -4.76 12.12 -0.34
N VAL A 49 -3.72 11.73 0.39
CA VAL A 49 -3.64 10.46 1.10
C VAL A 49 -3.21 10.73 2.52
N GLU A 50 -3.90 10.10 3.46
CA GLU A 50 -3.57 10.16 4.87
C GLU A 50 -3.05 8.80 5.33
N ILE A 51 -1.82 8.75 5.85
CA ILE A 51 -1.23 7.51 6.35
C ILE A 51 -1.56 7.39 7.85
N LEU A 52 -2.41 6.43 8.20
CA LEU A 52 -2.85 6.17 9.58
C LEU A 52 -1.88 5.24 10.32
N LYS A 53 -1.30 4.27 9.60
CA LYS A 53 -0.31 3.32 10.12
C LYS A 53 0.66 2.96 8.99
N GLY A 54 1.92 2.74 9.32
CA GLY A 54 2.94 2.32 8.34
C GLY A 54 4.24 3.12 8.41
N SER A 55 4.63 3.61 9.59
CA SER A 55 5.90 4.33 9.79
C SER A 55 7.14 3.52 9.38
N TRP A 56 7.03 2.19 9.39
CA TRP A 56 8.08 1.26 8.97
C TRP A 56 7.92 0.80 7.50
N CYS A 57 6.81 1.15 6.85
CA CYS A 57 6.55 0.81 5.47
C CYS A 57 7.23 1.82 4.56
N GLN A 58 8.22 1.35 3.79
CA GLN A 58 8.86 2.14 2.78
C GLN A 58 7.91 2.30 1.60
N SER A 59 7.50 3.54 1.31
CA SER A 59 6.55 3.83 0.25
C SER A 59 6.92 5.08 -0.54
N LYS A 60 6.46 5.13 -1.79
CA LYS A 60 6.48 6.33 -2.63
C LYS A 60 5.04 6.72 -2.95
N ILE A 61 4.72 7.98 -2.71
CA ILE A 61 3.41 8.55 -3.00
C ILE A 61 3.61 9.62 -4.06
N ASN A 62 2.90 9.49 -5.17
CA ASN A 62 2.86 10.48 -6.23
C ASN A 62 1.42 10.98 -6.38
N THR A 63 1.15 12.18 -5.87
CA THR A 63 -0.18 12.79 -5.90
C THR A 63 -0.59 13.25 -7.31
N ALA A 64 0.36 13.65 -8.16
CA ALA A 64 0.08 14.06 -9.54
C ALA A 64 -0.44 12.90 -10.40
N PHE A 65 0.09 11.68 -10.21
CA PHE A 65 -0.37 10.46 -10.87
C PHE A 65 -1.28 9.61 -9.99
N LYS A 66 -1.70 10.12 -8.82
CA LYS A 66 -2.49 9.39 -7.81
C LYS A 66 -2.00 7.95 -7.60
N THR A 67 -0.72 7.77 -7.33
CA THR A 67 -0.10 6.45 -7.21
C THR A 67 0.57 6.29 -5.86
N ILE A 68 0.30 5.17 -5.18
CA ILE A 68 1.00 4.72 -3.97
C ILE A 68 1.77 3.46 -4.34
N LYS A 69 3.08 3.43 -4.08
CA LYS A 69 3.93 2.25 -4.31
C LYS A 69 4.57 1.82 -2.99
N ILE A 70 4.27 0.60 -2.55
CA ILE A 70 4.95 -0.05 -1.42
C ILE A 70 6.24 -0.70 -1.93
N LEU A 71 7.35 -0.41 -1.26
CA LEU A 71 8.70 -0.83 -1.66
C LEU A 71 9.19 -2.04 -0.88
N ASN A 72 8.60 -2.35 0.27
CA ASN A 72 9.00 -3.49 1.10
C ASN A 72 8.89 -4.80 0.30
N ASP A 73 10.00 -5.51 0.14
CA ASP A 73 10.04 -6.88 -0.41
C ASP A 73 9.92 -7.88 0.77
N PRO A 74 8.95 -8.82 0.74
CA PRO A 74 8.80 -9.78 1.83
C PRO A 74 10.05 -10.65 2.05
N GLU A 75 10.87 -10.86 1.03
CA GLU A 75 12.10 -11.66 1.13
C GLU A 75 13.22 -10.90 1.87
N GLU A 76 13.23 -9.57 1.82
CA GLU A 76 14.24 -8.74 2.50
C GLU A 76 13.87 -8.45 3.96
N MET A 77 12.59 -8.57 4.32
CA MET A 77 12.09 -8.33 5.67
C MET A 77 12.44 -9.44 6.67
N HIS A 78 12.76 -10.63 6.17
CA HIS A 78 13.08 -11.81 7.00
C HIS A 78 14.57 -12.04 7.24
N GLY A 79 15.44 -11.16 6.73
CA GLY A 79 16.90 -11.33 6.80
C GLY A 79 17.42 -12.53 5.99
N PRO A 80 18.74 -12.59 5.72
CA PRO A 80 19.36 -13.80 5.17
C PRO A 80 19.38 -14.98 6.15
#